data_AF-A0A164E098-F1
#
_entry.id   AF-A0A164E098-F1
#
_cell.length_a   1.000
_cell.length_b   1.000
_cell.length_c   1.000
_cell.angle_alpha   90.00
_cell.angle_beta   90.00
_cell.angle_gamma   90.00
#
_symmetry.space_group_name_H-M   'P 1'
#
loop_
_entity.id
_entity.type
_entity.pdbx_description
1 polymer ?
#
loop_
_entity_poly.entity_id
_entity_poly.type
_entity_poly.pdbx_seq_one_letter_code
_entity_poly.pdbx_strand_id
1 'polypeptide(L)'
;GVLKNKAMLTRPVSWRRDSRKIYLTEYNNCIRNPGESIRDYACRIQKLFSFAYPTREGKLVDLEMREQLIMDKFLGGLKNNLRERMSFKEFKNLDSLIKATENCAAVLNEAKLERRNVEFINAVASNSNASPSSEIKGKLAELEVTLKNNQQLMSELMLQNQETAKLLNKVVQAQTQTNFRSQTGFHPQPAFQAQA
;
A
#
# COMPACT_ATOMS: atom_id res chain seq x y z
N GLY A 1 -57.15 -1.50 -13.48
CA GLY A 1 -56.09 -2.38 -14.01
C GLY A 1 -56.60 -3.76 -14.38
N VAL A 2 -57.37 -3.91 -15.46
CA VAL A 2 -57.83 -5.23 -15.97
C VAL A 2 -57.69 -5.36 -17.50
N LEU A 3 -57.26 -4.31 -18.21
CA LEU A 3 -57.26 -4.29 -19.69
C LEU A 3 -55.91 -4.60 -20.37
N LYS A 4 -54.81 -4.74 -19.62
CA LYS A 4 -53.49 -5.05 -20.23
C LYS A 4 -53.26 -6.55 -20.50
N ASN A 5 -54.06 -7.44 -19.92
CA ASN A 5 -53.89 -8.90 -20.09
C ASN A 5 -54.63 -9.47 -21.31
N LYS A 6 -55.56 -8.74 -21.92
CA LYS A 6 -56.29 -9.23 -23.12
C LYS A 6 -55.49 -9.09 -24.43
N ALA A 7 -54.52 -8.19 -24.50
CA ALA A 7 -53.75 -7.94 -25.72
C ALA A 7 -52.72 -9.03 -26.06
N MET A 8 -52.38 -9.92 -25.12
CA MET A 8 -51.50 -11.06 -25.39
C MET A 8 -52.24 -12.29 -25.95
N LEU A 9 -53.58 -12.34 -25.88
CA LEU A 9 -54.35 -13.51 -26.32
C LEU A 9 -54.68 -13.52 -27.82
N THR A 10 -54.44 -12.45 -28.57
CA THR A 10 -54.87 -12.33 -29.99
C THR A 10 -53.72 -12.28 -31.01
N ARG A 11 -52.47 -12.54 -30.63
CA ARG A 11 -51.36 -12.60 -31.61
C ARG A 11 -51.34 -13.94 -32.36
N PRO A 12 -51.03 -13.95 -33.68
CA PRO A 12 -50.98 -15.17 -34.50
C PRO A 12 -50.02 -16.21 -33.91
N VAL A 13 -50.32 -17.50 -34.11
CA VAL A 13 -49.54 -18.63 -33.56
C VAL A 13 -48.07 -18.60 -34.01
N SER A 14 -47.78 -18.07 -35.22
CA SER A 14 -46.42 -17.86 -35.74
C SER A 14 -45.58 -16.92 -34.88
N TRP A 15 -46.13 -15.74 -34.53
CA TRP A 15 -45.46 -14.74 -33.70
C TRP A 15 -45.17 -15.22 -32.27
N ARG A 16 -46.05 -16.04 -31.70
CA ARG A 16 -45.81 -16.66 -30.36
C ARG A 16 -44.70 -17.71 -30.41
N ARG A 17 -44.58 -18.43 -31.52
CA ARG A 17 -43.54 -19.45 -31.71
C ARG A 17 -42.16 -18.80 -31.87
N ASP A 18 -42.08 -17.69 -32.61
CA ASP A 18 -40.83 -16.93 -32.78
C ASP A 18 -40.42 -16.21 -31.50
N SER A 19 -41.37 -15.62 -30.78
CA SER A 19 -41.10 -15.01 -29.47
C SER A 19 -40.55 -16.04 -28.46
N ARG A 20 -41.09 -17.26 -28.42
CA ARG A 20 -40.60 -18.31 -27.51
C ARG A 20 -39.17 -18.72 -27.83
N LYS A 21 -38.81 -18.83 -29.11
CA LYS A 21 -37.43 -19.12 -29.54
C LYS A 21 -36.47 -18.02 -29.08
N ILE A 22 -36.88 -16.76 -29.21
CA ILE A 22 -36.09 -15.60 -28.74
C ILE A 22 -35.84 -15.71 -27.23
N TYR A 23 -36.88 -15.89 -26.41
CA TYR A 23 -36.72 -16.00 -24.96
C TYR A 23 -35.95 -17.25 -24.52
N LEU A 24 -36.06 -18.36 -25.25
CA LEU A 24 -35.26 -19.55 -24.99
C LEU A 24 -33.76 -19.30 -25.25
N THR A 25 -33.43 -18.61 -26.35
CA THR A 25 -32.06 -18.20 -26.63
C THR A 25 -31.54 -17.23 -25.57
N GLU A 26 -32.32 -16.22 -25.19
CA GLU A 26 -31.96 -15.29 -24.13
C GLU A 26 -31.77 -15.99 -22.78
N TYR A 27 -32.66 -16.93 -22.44
CA TYR A 27 -32.54 -17.77 -21.24
C TYR A 27 -31.23 -18.56 -21.29
N ASN A 28 -30.96 -19.27 -22.39
CA ASN A 28 -29.75 -20.09 -22.53
C ASN A 28 -28.46 -19.28 -22.47
N ASN A 29 -28.48 -18.02 -22.93
CA ASN A 29 -27.32 -17.13 -22.88
C ASN A 29 -27.29 -16.23 -21.63
N CYS A 30 -28.28 -16.36 -20.73
CA CYS A 30 -28.40 -15.52 -19.54
C CYS A 30 -27.25 -15.81 -18.56
N ILE A 31 -26.33 -14.86 -18.45
CA ILE A 31 -25.27 -14.80 -17.44
C ILE A 31 -25.44 -13.52 -16.61
N ARG A 32 -24.88 -13.50 -15.38
CA ARG A 32 -24.92 -12.30 -14.54
C ARG A 32 -24.02 -11.21 -15.11
N ASN A 33 -24.60 -10.02 -15.30
CA ASN A 33 -23.86 -8.88 -15.81
C ASN A 33 -22.95 -8.25 -14.73
N PRO A 34 -21.82 -7.62 -15.10
CA PRO A 34 -21.05 -6.81 -14.17
C PRO A 34 -21.92 -5.70 -13.56
N GLY A 35 -21.84 -5.51 -12.24
CA GLY A 35 -22.62 -4.48 -11.52
C GLY A 35 -24.08 -4.84 -11.24
N GLU A 36 -24.66 -5.83 -11.92
CA GLU A 36 -26.02 -6.32 -11.66
C GLU A 36 -26.10 -6.97 -10.27
N SER A 37 -27.12 -6.67 -9.48
CA SER A 37 -27.29 -7.33 -8.18
C SER A 37 -27.62 -8.82 -8.35
N ILE A 38 -27.34 -9.63 -7.33
CA ILE A 38 -27.61 -11.07 -7.38
C ILE A 38 -29.13 -11.34 -7.48
N ARG A 39 -29.95 -10.51 -6.82
CA ARG A 39 -31.41 -10.56 -6.93
C ARG A 39 -31.92 -10.17 -8.31
N ASP A 40 -31.41 -9.10 -8.90
CA ASP A 40 -31.85 -8.67 -10.24
C ASP A 40 -31.56 -9.75 -11.27
N TYR A 41 -30.37 -10.37 -11.17
CA TYR A 41 -30.01 -11.50 -12.00
C TYR A 41 -30.98 -12.68 -11.84
N ALA A 42 -31.30 -13.08 -10.60
CA ALA A 42 -32.26 -14.15 -10.36
C ALA A 42 -33.65 -13.83 -10.93
N CYS A 43 -34.13 -12.59 -10.71
CA CYS A 43 -35.40 -12.11 -11.24
C CYS A 43 -35.44 -12.19 -12.77
N ARG A 44 -34.34 -11.79 -13.44
CA ARG A 44 -34.21 -11.87 -14.89
C ARG A 44 -34.27 -13.31 -15.40
N ILE A 45 -33.60 -14.25 -14.75
CA ILE A 45 -33.68 -15.68 -15.10
C ILE A 45 -35.10 -16.20 -14.94
N GLN A 46 -35.76 -15.94 -13.80
CA GLN A 46 -37.13 -16.38 -13.55
C GLN A 46 -38.10 -15.85 -14.61
N LYS A 47 -37.95 -14.58 -14.99
CA LYS A 47 -38.73 -13.93 -16.04
C LYS A 47 -38.50 -14.58 -17.41
N LEU A 48 -37.25 -14.76 -17.81
CA LEU A 48 -36.89 -15.43 -19.07
C LEU A 48 -37.41 -16.87 -19.11
N PHE A 49 -37.26 -17.62 -18.01
CA PHE A 49 -37.79 -18.96 -17.87
C PHE A 49 -39.30 -19.01 -18.10
N SER A 50 -40.05 -18.07 -17.49
CA SER A 50 -41.51 -18.02 -17.63
C SER A 50 -41.98 -17.81 -19.07
N PHE A 51 -41.19 -17.09 -19.88
CA PHE A 51 -41.50 -16.87 -21.29
C PHE A 51 -41.02 -18.01 -22.20
N ALA A 52 -39.88 -18.62 -21.90
CA ALA A 52 -39.34 -19.76 -22.63
C ALA A 52 -40.19 -21.04 -22.40
N TYR A 53 -40.68 -21.22 -21.17
CA TYR A 53 -41.42 -22.39 -20.71
C TYR A 53 -42.77 -21.98 -20.07
N PRO A 54 -43.74 -21.50 -20.86
CA PRO A 54 -45.04 -21.11 -20.34
C PRO A 54 -45.78 -22.34 -19.80
N THR A 55 -46.27 -22.24 -18.56
CA THR A 55 -47.14 -23.25 -17.95
C THR A 55 -48.45 -23.31 -18.73
N ARG A 56 -48.85 -24.51 -19.19
CA ARG A 56 -50.18 -24.70 -19.80
C ARG A 56 -51.19 -24.95 -18.69
N GLU A 57 -52.30 -24.21 -18.70
CA GLU A 57 -53.42 -24.47 -17.81
C GLU A 57 -53.85 -25.95 -17.92
N GLY A 58 -54.07 -26.61 -16.78
CA GLY A 58 -54.50 -28.01 -16.72
C GLY A 58 -53.40 -29.08 -16.73
N LYS A 59 -52.11 -28.71 -16.80
CA LYS A 59 -51.01 -29.64 -16.50
C LYS A 59 -50.39 -29.30 -15.15
N LEU A 60 -50.36 -30.27 -14.25
CA LEU A 60 -49.54 -30.21 -13.04
C LEU A 60 -48.08 -30.20 -13.50
N VAL A 61 -47.53 -29.02 -13.72
CA VAL A 61 -46.09 -28.87 -13.94
C VAL A 61 -45.44 -29.09 -12.59
N ASP A 62 -44.49 -30.01 -12.55
CA ASP A 62 -43.65 -30.22 -11.39
C ASP A 62 -42.92 -28.90 -11.06
N LEU A 63 -43.43 -28.22 -10.03
CA LEU A 63 -42.91 -26.93 -9.57
C LEU A 63 -41.49 -27.09 -9.01
N GLU A 64 -41.18 -28.26 -8.46
CA GLU A 64 -39.87 -28.57 -7.91
C GLU A 64 -38.83 -28.72 -9.03
N MET A 65 -39.13 -29.53 -10.05
CA MET A 65 -38.27 -29.62 -11.25
C MET A 65 -38.07 -28.25 -11.92
N ARG A 66 -39.12 -27.43 -11.97
CA ARG A 66 -39.04 -26.07 -12.52
C ARG A 66 -38.07 -25.21 -11.71
N GLU A 67 -38.19 -25.23 -10.39
CA GLU A 67 -37.31 -24.47 -9.50
C GLU A 67 -35.86 -24.96 -9.63
N GLN A 68 -35.65 -26.28 -9.69
CA GLN A 68 -34.32 -26.86 -9.86
C GLN A 68 -33.65 -26.39 -11.16
N LEU A 69 -34.36 -26.39 -12.29
CA LEU A 69 -33.82 -25.88 -13.56
C LEU A 69 -33.42 -24.41 -13.49
N ILE A 70 -34.17 -23.59 -12.75
CA ILE A 70 -33.85 -22.18 -12.54
C ILE A 70 -32.63 -22.05 -11.63
N MET A 71 -32.51 -22.87 -10.59
CA MET A 71 -31.36 -22.90 -9.69
C MET A 71 -30.08 -23.31 -10.42
N ASP A 72 -30.12 -24.37 -11.21
CA ASP A 72 -28.99 -24.83 -12.03
C ASP A 72 -28.55 -23.74 -13.00
N LYS A 73 -29.52 -23.07 -13.64
CA LYS A 73 -29.23 -21.97 -14.56
C LYS A 73 -28.63 -20.76 -13.83
N PHE A 74 -29.17 -20.43 -12.67
CA PHE A 74 -28.66 -19.36 -11.82
C PHE A 74 -27.18 -19.59 -11.49
N LEU A 75 -26.84 -20.77 -10.97
CA LEU A 75 -25.45 -21.16 -10.68
C LEU A 75 -24.56 -21.08 -11.92
N GLY A 76 -25.03 -21.57 -13.07
CA GLY A 76 -24.29 -21.58 -14.32
C GLY A 76 -23.86 -20.19 -14.82
N GLY A 77 -24.65 -19.15 -14.57
CA GLY A 77 -24.30 -17.78 -14.95
C GLY A 77 -23.62 -16.95 -13.87
N LEU A 78 -23.26 -17.54 -12.72
CA LEU A 78 -22.39 -16.90 -11.72
C LEU A 78 -20.90 -16.99 -12.13
N LYS A 79 -20.11 -16.02 -11.66
CA LYS A 79 -18.65 -16.07 -11.75
C LYS A 79 -18.09 -17.25 -10.95
N ASN A 80 -16.99 -17.85 -11.41
CA ASN A 80 -16.39 -19.06 -10.85
C ASN A 80 -16.25 -19.02 -9.31
N ASN A 81 -15.74 -17.91 -8.77
CA ASN A 81 -15.52 -17.73 -7.34
C ASN A 81 -16.79 -17.82 -6.47
N LEU A 82 -17.95 -17.50 -7.03
CA LEU A 82 -19.24 -17.68 -6.35
C LEU A 82 -19.85 -19.04 -6.70
N ARG A 83 -19.80 -19.43 -7.99
CA ARG A 83 -20.36 -20.68 -8.48
C ARG A 83 -19.81 -21.87 -7.72
N GLU A 84 -18.49 -22.01 -7.62
CA GLU A 84 -17.84 -23.12 -6.92
C GLU A 84 -18.31 -23.20 -5.47
N ARG A 85 -18.33 -22.07 -4.75
CA ARG A 85 -18.76 -22.01 -3.35
C ARG A 85 -20.21 -22.38 -3.13
N MET A 86 -21.09 -22.02 -4.07
CA MET A 86 -22.51 -22.35 -3.99
C MET A 86 -22.76 -23.80 -4.43
N SER A 87 -22.00 -24.33 -5.41
CA SER A 87 -22.14 -25.71 -5.88
C SER A 87 -21.79 -26.77 -4.83
N PHE A 88 -21.03 -26.43 -3.78
CA PHE A 88 -20.77 -27.35 -2.66
C PHE A 88 -21.90 -27.45 -1.64
N LYS A 89 -22.92 -26.58 -1.73
CA LYS A 89 -24.01 -26.52 -0.76
C LYS A 89 -25.30 -26.94 -1.42
N GLU A 90 -26.09 -27.75 -0.71
CA GLU A 90 -27.46 -28.04 -1.11
C GLU A 90 -28.39 -26.93 -0.63
N PHE A 91 -29.29 -26.51 -1.52
CA PHE A 91 -30.27 -25.47 -1.25
C PHE A 91 -31.66 -26.02 -1.51
N LYS A 92 -32.60 -25.71 -0.62
CA LYS A 92 -33.98 -26.21 -0.71
C LYS A 92 -34.81 -25.50 -1.77
N ASN A 93 -34.46 -24.26 -2.08
CA ASN A 93 -35.19 -23.40 -3.00
C ASN A 93 -34.30 -22.25 -3.49
N LEU A 94 -34.75 -21.57 -4.54
CA LEU A 94 -33.99 -20.51 -5.18
C LEU A 94 -33.74 -19.32 -4.23
N ASP A 95 -34.69 -18.96 -3.37
CA ASP A 95 -34.53 -17.85 -2.42
C ASP A 95 -33.39 -18.09 -1.42
N SER A 96 -33.30 -19.31 -0.89
CA SER A 96 -32.20 -19.70 0.01
C SER A 96 -30.84 -19.65 -0.68
N LEU A 97 -30.78 -20.07 -1.95
CA LEU A 97 -29.59 -19.99 -2.79
C LEU A 97 -29.19 -18.53 -3.07
N ILE A 98 -30.15 -17.66 -3.39
CA ILE A 98 -29.91 -16.22 -3.62
C ILE A 98 -29.31 -15.59 -2.37
N LYS A 99 -29.94 -15.77 -1.21
CA LYS A 99 -29.48 -15.20 0.07
C LYS A 99 -28.07 -15.67 0.44
N ALA A 100 -27.78 -16.96 0.27
CA ALA A 100 -26.45 -17.49 0.50
C ALA A 100 -25.40 -16.92 -0.47
N THR A 101 -25.79 -16.72 -1.74
CA THR A 101 -24.94 -16.11 -2.76
C THR A 101 -24.66 -14.64 -2.44
N GLU A 102 -25.68 -13.89 -1.99
CA GLU A 102 -25.54 -12.49 -1.55
C GLU A 102 -24.55 -12.37 -0.38
N ASN A 103 -24.73 -13.20 0.64
CA ASN A 103 -23.83 -13.23 1.79
C ASN A 103 -22.39 -13.59 1.37
N CYS A 104 -22.22 -14.63 0.55
CA CYS A 104 -20.91 -15.04 0.07
C CYS A 104 -20.21 -13.93 -0.75
N ALA A 105 -20.96 -13.18 -1.56
CA ALA A 105 -20.42 -12.05 -2.31
C ALA A 105 -19.99 -10.91 -1.38
N ALA A 106 -20.78 -10.60 -0.34
CA ALA A 106 -20.42 -9.60 0.67
C ALA A 106 -19.13 -9.99 1.41
N VAL A 107 -19.04 -11.22 1.92
CA VAL A 107 -17.83 -11.72 2.61
C VAL A 107 -16.59 -11.68 1.71
N LEU A 108 -16.73 -12.03 0.43
CA LEU A 108 -15.63 -11.97 -0.52
C LEU A 108 -15.17 -10.54 -0.83
N ASN A 109 -16.09 -9.57 -0.87
CA ASN A 109 -15.75 -8.17 -1.06
C ASN A 109 -15.05 -7.61 0.18
N GLU A 110 -15.53 -7.94 1.38
CA GLU A 110 -14.92 -7.54 2.65
C GLU A 110 -13.49 -8.08 2.75
N ALA A 111 -13.29 -9.39 2.51
CA ALA A 111 -11.97 -10.01 2.53
C ALA A 111 -11.00 -9.47 1.45
N LYS A 112 -11.51 -8.86 0.37
CA LYS A 112 -10.69 -8.17 -0.63
C LYS A 112 -10.36 -6.74 -0.19
N LEU A 113 -11.27 -6.07 0.51
CA LEU A 113 -11.01 -4.75 1.06
C LEU A 113 -9.98 -4.82 2.18
N GLU A 114 -10.13 -5.78 3.10
CA GLU A 114 -9.19 -6.00 4.21
C GLU A 114 -7.77 -6.29 3.70
N ARG A 115 -7.63 -7.16 2.70
CA ARG A 115 -6.31 -7.44 2.08
C ARG A 115 -5.68 -6.18 1.48
N ARG A 116 -6.44 -5.37 0.75
CA ARG A 116 -5.93 -4.10 0.19
C ARG A 116 -5.55 -3.10 1.29
N ASN A 117 -6.27 -3.09 2.42
CA ASN A 117 -5.94 -2.22 3.55
C ASN A 117 -4.60 -2.64 4.19
N VAL A 118 -4.41 -3.94 4.44
CA VAL A 118 -3.14 -4.48 4.96
C VAL A 118 -1.98 -4.20 3.99
N GLU A 119 -2.19 -4.41 2.69
CA GLU A 119 -1.18 -4.09 1.66
C GLU A 119 -0.82 -2.60 1.66
N PHE A 120 -1.81 -1.72 1.79
CA PHE A 120 -1.60 -0.28 1.89
C PHE A 120 -0.80 0.10 3.13
N ILE A 121 -1.17 -0.41 4.31
CA ILE A 121 -0.43 -0.16 5.57
C ILE A 121 1.01 -0.63 5.43
N ASN A 122 1.24 -1.83 4.88
CA ASN A 122 2.58 -2.38 4.68
C ASN A 122 3.41 -1.53 3.70
N ALA A 123 2.81 -1.04 2.62
CA ALA A 123 3.46 -0.16 1.66
C ALA A 123 3.84 1.19 2.29
N VAL A 124 2.94 1.80 3.08
CA VAL A 124 3.19 3.04 3.82
C VAL A 124 4.28 2.85 4.88
N ALA A 125 4.24 1.75 5.64
CA ALA A 125 5.24 1.44 6.65
C ALA A 125 6.63 1.23 6.02
N SER A 126 6.69 0.51 4.89
CA SER A 126 7.94 0.27 4.14
C SER A 126 8.51 1.56 3.54
N ASN A 127 7.66 2.48 3.10
CA ASN A 127 8.03 3.85 2.72
C ASN A 127 8.61 4.62 3.91
N SER A 128 7.96 4.57 5.08
CA SER A 128 8.40 5.33 6.26
C SER A 128 9.76 4.89 6.81
N ASN A 129 10.20 3.66 6.49
CA ASN A 129 11.52 3.14 6.90
C ASN A 129 12.66 3.66 6.00
N ALA A 130 12.37 4.23 4.84
CA ALA A 130 13.27 5.10 4.09
C ALA A 130 13.10 6.56 4.56
N SER A 131 13.13 6.78 5.87
CA SER A 131 12.93 8.11 6.43
C SER A 131 14.17 8.98 6.19
N PRO A 132 14.01 10.25 5.77
CA PRO A 132 15.02 11.30 5.93
C PRO A 132 15.62 11.34 7.34
N SER A 133 14.90 10.82 8.34
CA SER A 133 15.37 10.70 9.72
C SER A 133 16.62 9.83 9.90
N SER A 134 16.84 8.78 9.11
CA SER A 134 18.05 7.95 9.26
C SER A 134 19.29 8.68 8.73
N GLU A 135 19.15 9.37 7.60
CA GLU A 135 20.19 10.21 7.01
C GLU A 135 20.48 11.44 7.88
N ILE A 136 19.43 12.06 8.45
CA ILE A 136 19.56 13.16 9.43
C ILE A 136 20.27 12.68 10.70
N LYS A 137 19.93 11.49 11.22
CA LYS A 137 20.63 10.91 12.38
C LYS A 137 22.11 10.64 12.09
N GLY A 138 22.42 10.15 10.89
CA GLY A 138 23.82 9.95 10.45
C GLY A 138 24.59 11.27 10.40
N LYS A 139 24.03 12.29 9.74
CA LYS A 139 24.64 13.63 9.65
C LYS A 139 24.78 14.31 11.03
N LEU A 140 23.84 14.08 11.94
CA LEU A 140 23.91 14.61 13.31
C LEU A 140 25.07 13.97 14.10
N ALA A 141 25.24 12.66 14.00
CA ALA A 141 26.35 11.95 14.65
C ALA A 141 27.72 12.39 14.08
N GLU A 142 27.80 12.62 12.77
CA GLU A 142 29.01 13.12 12.13
C GLU A 142 29.37 14.55 12.61
N LEU A 143 28.37 15.44 12.70
CA LEU A 143 28.52 16.79 13.26
C LEU A 143 29.00 16.78 14.72
N GLU A 144 28.50 15.86 15.54
CA GLU A 144 28.96 15.70 16.94
C GLU A 144 30.44 15.33 17.03
N VAL A 145 30.91 14.45 16.13
CA VAL A 145 32.33 14.07 16.08
C VAL A 145 33.18 15.25 15.63
N THR A 146 32.78 15.98 14.59
CA THR A 146 33.51 17.19 14.12
C THR A 146 33.59 18.24 15.22
N LEU A 147 32.51 18.45 15.99
CA LEU A 147 32.49 19.40 17.09
C LEU A 147 33.50 19.02 18.19
N LYS A 148 33.55 17.74 18.58
CA LYS A 148 34.52 17.25 19.57
C LYS A 148 35.97 17.42 19.10
N ASN A 149 36.25 17.10 17.84
CA ASN A 149 37.59 17.27 17.26
C ASN A 149 38.02 18.74 17.27
N ASN A 150 37.12 19.66 16.88
CA ASN A 150 37.41 21.10 16.91
C ASN A 150 37.63 21.63 18.35
N GLN A 151 36.89 21.12 19.33
CA GLN A 151 37.12 21.47 20.75
C GLN A 151 38.50 20.99 21.25
N GLN A 152 38.92 19.79 20.85
CA GLN A 152 40.24 19.27 21.17
C GLN A 152 41.35 20.10 20.51
N LEU A 153 41.21 20.41 19.21
CA LEU A 153 42.16 21.24 18.48
C LEU A 153 42.32 22.63 19.13
N MET A 154 41.22 23.24 19.59
CA MET A 154 41.26 24.52 20.29
C MET A 154 42.04 24.42 21.62
N SER A 155 41.87 23.32 22.36
CA SER A 155 42.62 23.10 23.61
C SER A 155 44.11 22.92 23.35
N GLU A 156 44.48 22.15 22.32
CA GLU A 156 45.87 21.98 21.89
C GLU A 156 46.52 23.30 21.48
N LEU A 157 45.81 24.13 20.70
CA LEU A 157 46.31 25.43 20.27
C LEU A 157 46.56 26.38 21.47
N MET A 158 45.68 26.36 22.47
CA MET A 158 45.83 27.15 23.69
C MET A 158 47.06 26.71 24.50
N LEU A 159 47.28 25.40 24.62
CA LEU A 159 48.48 24.84 25.26
C LEU A 159 49.75 25.27 24.51
N GLN A 160 49.75 25.11 23.18
CA GLN A 160 50.89 25.47 22.35
C GLN A 160 51.21 26.98 22.45
N ASN A 161 50.20 27.85 22.43
CA ASN A 161 50.39 29.29 22.64
C ASN A 161 51.03 29.60 24.00
N GLN A 162 50.62 28.91 25.06
CA GLN A 162 51.20 29.08 26.40
C GLN A 162 52.67 28.64 26.45
N GLU A 163 53.01 27.52 25.80
CA GLU A 163 54.38 27.03 25.69
C GLU A 163 55.27 27.96 24.86
N THR A 164 54.73 28.47 23.74
CA THR A 164 55.42 29.41 22.87
C THR A 164 55.72 30.72 23.61
N ALA A 165 54.76 31.24 24.39
CA ALA A 165 54.96 32.42 25.24
C ALA A 165 56.03 32.19 26.33
N LYS A 166 56.05 31.00 26.96
CA LYS A 166 57.10 30.63 27.92
C LYS A 166 58.48 30.58 27.27
N LEU A 167 58.57 30.02 26.06
CA LEU A 167 59.84 29.92 25.33
C LEU A 167 60.36 31.30 24.90
N LEU A 168 59.47 32.16 24.37
CA LEU A 168 59.80 33.55 24.02
C LEU A 168 60.35 34.32 25.23
N ASN A 169 59.71 34.21 26.39
CA ASN A 169 60.21 34.84 27.61
C ASN A 169 61.60 34.34 28.02
N LYS A 170 61.89 33.03 27.88
CA LYS A 170 63.22 32.48 28.14
C LYS A 170 64.27 33.01 27.15
N VAL A 171 63.92 33.14 25.87
CA VAL A 171 64.82 33.68 24.84
C VAL A 171 65.15 35.14 25.11
N VAL A 172 64.14 35.96 25.44
CA VAL A 172 64.35 37.37 25.81
C VAL A 172 65.27 37.50 27.02
N GLN A 173 65.07 36.67 28.07
CA GLN A 173 65.93 36.66 29.25
C GLN A 173 67.39 36.28 28.92
N ALA A 174 67.59 35.27 28.08
CA ALA A 174 68.93 34.84 27.64
C ALA A 174 69.64 35.91 26.78
N GLN A 175 68.90 36.66 25.96
CA GLN A 175 69.44 37.78 25.17
C GLN A 175 69.79 39.00 26.05
N THR A 176 69.01 39.29 27.10
CA THR A 176 69.39 40.34 28.06
C THR A 176 70.64 39.98 28.86
N GLN A 177 70.85 38.71 29.23
CA GLN A 177 72.07 38.29 29.95
C GLN A 177 73.33 38.26 29.07
N THR A 178 73.19 38.00 27.78
CA THR A 178 74.34 38.01 26.84
C THR A 178 74.82 39.43 26.53
N ASN A 179 73.94 40.43 26.48
CA ASN A 179 74.32 41.83 26.29
C ASN A 179 75.13 42.45 27.45
N PHE A 180 75.02 41.92 28.68
CA PHE A 180 75.85 42.38 29.81
C PHE A 180 77.25 41.75 29.84
N ARG A 181 77.50 40.66 29.11
CA ARG A 181 78.81 39.97 29.10
C ARG A 181 79.79 40.52 28.05
N SER A 182 79.31 41.30 27.09
CA SER A 182 80.09 41.81 25.95
C SER A 182 80.90 43.10 26.22
N GLN A 183 80.87 43.68 27.43
CA GLN A 183 81.55 44.96 27.72
C GLN A 183 82.74 44.91 28.70
N THR A 184 83.31 43.74 29.01
CA THR A 184 84.56 43.67 29.79
C THR A 184 85.63 42.88 29.06
N GLY A 185 86.29 43.52 28.10
CA GLY A 185 87.38 42.91 27.34
C GLY A 185 88.20 43.96 26.57
N PHE A 186 88.90 44.83 27.30
CA PHE A 186 90.00 45.61 26.74
C PHE A 186 91.26 45.43 27.60
N HIS A 187 92.27 44.87 26.96
CA HIS A 187 93.61 44.59 27.47
C HIS A 187 94.56 45.67 26.91
N PRO A 188 95.39 46.36 27.73
CA PRO A 188 96.57 47.05 27.21
C PRO A 188 97.86 46.26 27.49
N GLN A 189 98.78 46.33 26.53
CA GLN A 189 100.13 45.73 26.48
C GLN A 189 101.12 46.40 27.47
N PRO A 190 102.25 45.73 27.82
CA PRO A 190 103.25 46.26 28.74
C PRO A 190 104.29 47.13 28.01
N ALA A 191 104.77 48.21 28.66
CA ALA A 191 105.92 48.98 28.20
C ALA A 191 106.95 49.18 29.34
N PHE A 192 108.19 49.02 28.91
CA PHE A 192 109.50 48.93 29.57
C PHE A 192 109.87 49.99 30.64
N GLN A 193 110.79 49.57 31.51
CA GLN A 193 111.54 50.35 32.50
C GLN A 193 112.47 51.41 31.88
N ALA A 194 112.72 52.50 32.61
CA ALA A 194 113.98 53.23 32.59
C ALA A 194 114.30 53.78 33.99
N GLN A 195 115.51 53.50 34.46
CA GLN A 195 116.10 53.96 35.72
C GLN A 195 116.55 55.43 35.63
N ALA A 196 116.51 56.12 36.77
CA ALA A 196 117.54 57.07 37.22
C ALA A 196 117.51 57.09 38.75
#